data_AF-A0A2D2H656-F1
#
_entry.id   AF-A0A2D2H656-F1
#
_cell.length_a   1.000
_cell.length_b   1.000
_cell.length_c   1.000
_cell.angle_alpha   90.00
_cell.angle_beta   90.00
_cell.angle_gamma   90.00
#
_symmetry.space_group_name_H-M   'P 1'
#
loop_
_entity.id
_entity.type
_entity.pdbx_description
1 polymer ?
#
loop_
_entity_poly.entity_id
_entity_poly.type
_entity_poly.pdbx_seq_one_letter_code
_entity_poly.pdbx_strand_id
1 'polypeptide(L)' 'MAEPEVKVEGDSEAAVALVLLQLIMKSEPDPSRCDRDWILSTYADCLAVVNGAEVEYEDEEEDGEEEAREG' A
#
# COMPACT_ATOMS: atom_id res chain seq x y z
N MET A 1 -16.25 1.20 19.84
CA MET A 1 -14.87 1.65 20.10
C MET A 1 -14.68 2.95 19.34
N ALA A 2 -14.03 3.96 19.91
CA ALA A 2 -13.77 5.20 19.19
C ALA A 2 -12.63 4.95 18.19
N GLU A 3 -12.89 5.22 16.91
CA GLU A 3 -11.84 5.17 15.88
C GLU A 3 -10.86 6.33 16.11
N PRO A 4 -9.55 6.10 15.99
CA PRO A 4 -8.57 7.18 16.08
C PRO A 4 -8.76 8.14 14.91
N GLU A 5 -9.16 9.37 15.21
CA GLU A 5 -9.26 10.45 14.24
C GLU A 5 -7.92 11.17 14.16
N VAL A 6 -7.17 10.91 13.09
CA VAL A 6 -5.89 11.58 12.82
C VAL A 6 -6.17 12.89 12.09
N LYS A 7 -6.02 14.01 12.79
CA LYS A 7 -6.04 15.34 12.18
C LYS A 7 -4.65 15.66 11.64
N VAL A 8 -4.53 15.64 10.32
CA VAL A 8 -3.28 16.01 9.64
C VAL A 8 -3.30 17.53 9.43
N GLU A 9 -2.43 18.24 10.13
CA GLU A 9 -2.20 19.68 9.93
C GLU A 9 -0.99 19.89 9.02
N GLY A 10 -1.19 20.59 7.88
CA GLY A 10 -0.11 21.07 7.01
C GLY A 10 -0.24 20.65 5.54
N ASP A 11 0.43 21.43 4.68
CA ASP A 11 0.44 21.25 3.22
C ASP A 11 1.64 20.41 2.74
N SER A 12 2.24 19.60 3.63
CA SER A 12 3.46 18.84 3.32
C SER A 12 3.16 17.53 2.58
N GLU A 13 4.13 17.03 1.83
CA GLU A 13 4.01 15.78 1.09
C GLU A 13 3.71 14.60 2.03
N ALA A 14 4.31 14.61 3.23
CA ALA A 14 4.05 13.62 4.26
C ALA A 14 2.60 13.65 4.79
N ALA A 15 2.01 14.85 4.90
CA ALA A 15 0.62 15.02 5.29
C ALA A 15 -0.32 14.46 4.22
N VAL A 16 -0.08 14.78 2.95
CA VAL A 16 -0.87 14.25 1.81
C VAL A 16 -0.75 12.73 1.72
N ALA A 17 0.45 12.18 1.86
CA ALA A 17 0.69 10.74 1.84
C ALA A 17 -0.05 10.00 2.98
N LEU A 18 -0.12 10.58 4.18
CA LEU A 18 -0.89 10.02 5.30
C LEU A 18 -2.40 10.02 5.02
N VAL A 19 -2.93 11.09 4.41
CA VAL A 19 -4.34 11.14 4.01
C VAL A 19 -4.64 10.08 2.95
N LEU A 20 -3.74 9.89 1.98
CA LEU A 20 -3.89 8.88 0.93
C LEU A 20 -3.93 7.46 1.53
N LEU A 21 -3.00 7.14 2.43
CA LEU A 21 -2.98 5.88 3.18
C LEU A 21 -4.30 5.63 3.92
N GLN A 22 -4.84 6.64 4.60
CA GLN A 22 -6.12 6.50 5.32
C GLN A 22 -7.29 6.20 4.38
N LEU A 23 -7.31 6.79 3.17
CA LEU A 23 -8.33 6.50 2.18
C LEU A 23 -8.22 5.07 1.66
N ILE A 24 -7.00 4.60 1.39
CA ILE A 24 -6.73 3.22 0.96
C ILE A 24 -7.19 2.23 2.04
N MET A 25 -6.77 2.43 3.29
CA MET A 25 -7.16 1.59 4.43
C MET A 25 -8.68 1.54 4.63
N LYS A 26 -9.40 2.65 4.42
CA LYS A 26 -10.87 2.69 4.51
C LYS A 26 -11.56 1.96 3.36
N SER A 27 -10.89 1.83 2.21
CA SER A 27 -11.40 1.10 1.06
C SER A 27 -11.11 -0.41 1.10
N GLU A 28 -10.22 -0.86 1.99
CA GLU A 28 -9.88 -2.27 2.12
C GLU A 28 -11.03 -3.06 2.77
N PRO A 29 -11.61 -4.06 2.09
CA PRO A 29 -12.73 -4.83 2.60
C PRO A 29 -12.35 -5.77 3.76
N ASP A 30 -11.05 -6.11 3.89
CA ASP A 30 -10.54 -6.96 4.94
C ASP A 30 -9.45 -6.22 5.77
N PRO A 31 -9.83 -5.62 6.92
CA PRO A 31 -8.90 -4.90 7.79
C PRO A 31 -7.78 -5.77 8.35
N SER A 32 -7.92 -7.10 8.34
CA SER A 32 -6.88 -8.01 8.82
C SER A 32 -5.66 -8.07 7.89
N ARG A 33 -5.80 -7.61 6.64
CA ARG A 33 -4.71 -7.47 5.66
C ARG A 33 -3.87 -6.21 5.87
N CYS A 34 -4.37 -5.25 6.63
CA CYS A 34 -3.68 -4.01 6.99
C CYS A 34 -2.72 -4.23 8.18
N ASP A 35 -1.78 -5.17 8.05
CA ASP A 35 -0.76 -5.34 9.09
C ASP A 35 0.27 -4.20 9.08
N ARG A 36 1.17 -4.20 10.07
CA ARG A 36 2.15 -3.13 10.24
C ARG A 36 3.06 -2.99 9.02
N ASP A 37 3.48 -4.09 8.41
CA ASP A 37 4.45 -4.06 7.34
C ASP A 37 3.78 -3.59 6.04
N TRP A 38 2.55 -4.05 5.79
CA TRP A 38 1.71 -3.53 4.71
C TRP A 38 1.47 -2.02 4.86
N ILE A 39 1.07 -1.55 6.05
CA ILE A 39 0.82 -0.11 6.31
C ILE A 39 2.07 0.73 6.03
N LEU A 40 3.25 0.26 6.45
CA LEU A 40 4.50 0.98 6.25
C LEU A 40 4.93 0.99 4.78
N SER A 41 4.76 -0.13 4.07
CA SER A 41 5.03 -0.20 2.62
C SER A 41 4.11 0.73 1.85
N THR A 42 2.80 0.64 2.06
CA THR A 42 1.82 1.49 1.37
C THR A 42 2.03 2.97 1.68
N TYR A 43 2.46 3.31 2.90
CA TYR A 43 2.83 4.69 3.22
C TYR A 43 4.04 5.18 2.43
N ALA A 44 5.07 4.34 2.27
CA ALA A 44 6.24 4.67 1.46
C ALA A 44 5.86 4.88 -0.02
N ASP A 45 4.95 4.05 -0.55
CA ASP A 45 4.41 4.19 -1.90
C ASP A 45 3.64 5.51 -2.05
N CYS A 46 2.81 5.85 -1.06
CA CYS A 46 2.08 7.12 -1.04
C CYS A 46 3.06 8.32 -1.04
N LEU A 47 4.16 8.25 -0.29
CA LEU A 47 5.20 9.28 -0.28
C LEU A 47 5.92 9.39 -1.64
N ALA A 48 6.22 8.25 -2.27
CA ALA A 48 6.84 8.22 -3.58
C ALA A 48 5.95 8.89 -4.64
N VAL A 49 4.66 8.52 -4.68
CA VAL A 49 3.66 9.10 -5.60
C VAL A 49 3.53 10.61 -5.39
N VAL A 50 3.41 11.08 -4.14
CA VAL A 50 3.26 12.52 -3.85
C VAL A 50 4.52 13.31 -4.24
N ASN A 51 5.70 12.71 -4.12
CA ASN A 51 6.97 13.31 -4.55
C ASN A 51 7.22 13.19 -6.07
N GLY A 52 6.30 12.59 -6.83
CA GLY A 52 6.43 12.40 -8.27
C GLY A 52 7.47 11.34 -8.67
N ALA A 53 7.79 10.41 -7.77
CA ALA A 53 8.61 9.25 -8.06
C ALA A 53 7.76 8.11 -8.64
N GLU A 54 8.33 7.35 -9.57
CA GLU A 54 7.73 6.10 -10.05
C GLU A 54 7.94 4.99 -9.02
N VAL A 55 6.91 4.19 -8.76
CA VAL A 55 6.96 3.02 -7.88
C VAL A 55 7.06 1.79 -8.76
N GLU A 56 8.23 1.15 -8.76
CA GLU A 56 8.46 -0.14 -9.41
C GLU A 56 8.31 -1.25 -8.39
N TYR A 57 7.48 -2.24 -8.72
CA TYR A 57 7.39 -3.49 -7.98
C TYR A 57 8.20 -4.51 -8.77
N GLU A 58 9.14 -5.21 -8.12
CA GLU A 58 9.76 -6.37 -8.75
C GLU A 58 8.65 -7.42 -8.91
N ASP A 59 8.24 -7.70 -10.16
CA ASP A 59 7.39 -8.84 -10.48
C ASP A 59 8.11 -10.10 -9.97
N GLU A 60 7.62 -10.71 -8.89
CA GLU A 60 8.04 -12.04 -8.48
C GLU A 60 7.77 -12.97 -9.68
N GLU A 61 8.85 -13.45 -10.31
CA GLU A 61 8.80 -14.30 -11.49
C GLU A 61 7.78 -15.44 -11.29
N GLU A 62 6.81 -15.47 -12.19
CA GLU A 62 5.82 -16.51 -12.41
C GLU A 62 6.54 -17.86 -12.60
N ASP A 63 6.67 -18.66 -11.52
CA ASP A 63 7.23 -20.02 -11.59
C ASP A 63 6.19 -20.93 -12.27
N GLY A 64 6.25 -20.94 -13.60
CA GLY A 64 5.47 -21.81 -14.46
C GLY A 64 5.90 -23.27 -14.30
N GLU A 65 5.20 -24.01 -13.45
CA GLU A 65 5.28 -25.47 -13.45
C GLU A 65 4.67 -26.02 -14.75
N GLU A 66 5.55 -26.45 -15.67
CA GLU A 66 5.23 -27.15 -16.91
C GLU A 66 4.35 -28.39 -16.67
N GLU A 67 3.22 -28.46 -17.37
CA GLU A 67 2.43 -29.69 -17.55
C GLU A 67 3.27 -30.76 -18.27
N ALA A 68 3.77 -31.75 -17.52
CA ALA A 68 4.31 -32.98 -18.08
C ALA A 68 3.17 -33.88 -18.63
N ARG A 69 2.88 -33.70 -19.92
CA ARG A 69 2.04 -34.55 -20.76
C ARG A 69 2.62 -35.98 -20.86
N GLU A 70 1.96 -36.97 -20.25
CA GLU A 70 2.22 -38.39 -20.51
C GLU A 70 1.87 -38.76 -21.97
N GLY A 71 2.77 -39.52 -22.59
CA GLY A 71 2.61 -40.10 -23.93
C GLY A 71 2.09 -41.53 -23.91
#